data_AF-A0A0V1DYG9-F1
#
_entry.id   AF-A0A0V1DYG9-F1
#
_cell.length_a   1.000
_cell.length_b   1.000
_cell.length_c   1.000
_cell.angle_alpha   90.00
_cell.angle_beta   90.00
_cell.angle_gamma   90.00
#
_symmetry.space_group_name_H-M   'P 1'
#
loop_
_entity.id
_entity.type
_entity.pdbx_description
1 polymer ?
#
loop_
_entity_poly.entity_id
_entity_poly.type
_entity_poly.pdbx_seq_one_letter_code
_entity_poly.pdbx_strand_id
1 'polypeptide(L)'
;MTSSKSYKYVKLDSEPSTSFASRTIEQQELIIKSQDENLEKIGANVRVLRDMSAKIGFEIEEQSIMLDDLNADLDSTQAKMATVMNKMGKVMHMSAGKEASINFKPNISNIANCTDMNLIVRILLYRMRIRIVLNINRSIERTISCRNLASLFLIARQWLLLLNGGGVDECFERQIRMAFTFVLMWIGIVVFSLFILVAGHQKEIDGNGYLVYCPCMGRFGNQVEQFLGTLSFAKHINRTLVLPPFIEYDSTQTKMIRFTDYFQLKPLLKYHRAIEMSKFIRDVAPVIWPMNRRIGFCYYESSHSNGCDMKYGNPFQAFWDLYNVDFVSYEIYSKNGLTTDRPQWDLWLERYPAKNYPVLAFKGAPGAFPSNPEDHALQKYLVWTPNVQNKADTFISENLRGQPFLGVHLRNNRDWVNHFSFFCLLLSKPFGHFQPNVCQYIKPKWHLFCSSQCLGKNFEHGIMTMELCLPSEESILSQVKEAIARTGLKVLFVASEYNHMINQFTQILPKKEGYTVARRYPDHAQISLAILAKSKLFICNCLSSFTAMVKRQRDLQGLPTEFWGFNNTQTKQHDEL
;
A
#
# COMPACT_ATOMS: atom_id res chain seq x y z
N MET A 1 18.45 -94.50 -29.83
CA MET A 1 18.92 -95.02 -28.52
C MET A 1 20.29 -94.42 -28.23
N THR A 2 20.45 -93.88 -27.00
CA THR A 2 21.71 -93.76 -26.20
C THR A 2 22.86 -92.93 -26.80
N SER A 3 23.71 -92.18 -26.08
CA SER A 3 23.89 -91.84 -24.67
C SER A 3 24.92 -90.70 -24.60
N SER A 4 24.72 -89.77 -23.66
CA SER A 4 25.69 -88.88 -22.99
C SER A 4 27.16 -88.84 -23.47
N LYS A 5 27.63 -87.65 -23.87
CA LYS A 5 29.06 -87.26 -23.80
C LYS A 5 29.25 -86.19 -22.74
N SER A 6 29.86 -86.59 -21.63
CA SER A 6 30.35 -85.74 -20.55
C SER A 6 31.57 -84.93 -21.04
N TYR A 7 31.51 -83.61 -20.92
CA TYR A 7 32.67 -82.73 -21.10
C TYR A 7 33.14 -82.25 -19.73
N LYS A 8 34.35 -82.66 -19.37
CA LYS A 8 35.04 -82.33 -18.13
C LYS A 8 35.69 -80.95 -18.31
N TYR A 9 35.21 -79.93 -17.60
CA TYR A 9 35.81 -78.60 -17.60
C TYR A 9 37.08 -78.59 -16.74
N VAL A 10 38.17 -78.05 -17.29
CA VAL A 10 39.43 -77.76 -16.59
C VAL A 10 39.36 -76.34 -16.05
N LYS A 11 39.74 -76.19 -14.77
CA LYS A 11 39.64 -74.99 -13.96
C LYS A 11 40.64 -73.91 -14.42
N LEU A 12 40.14 -72.70 -14.70
CA LEU A 12 40.94 -71.48 -14.81
C LEU A 12 40.91 -70.81 -13.44
N ASP A 13 42.01 -70.92 -12.68
CA ASP A 13 42.21 -70.19 -11.43
C ASP A 13 42.68 -68.77 -11.76
N SER A 14 41.75 -67.83 -11.79
CA SER A 14 42.04 -66.40 -11.63
C SER A 14 41.12 -65.86 -10.54
N GLU A 15 41.59 -65.87 -9.30
CA GLU A 15 40.91 -65.14 -8.22
C GLU A 15 40.98 -63.63 -8.50
N PRO A 16 39.85 -62.90 -8.48
CA PRO A 16 39.88 -61.45 -8.43
C PRO A 16 40.35 -61.05 -7.02
N SER A 17 41.40 -60.22 -6.97
CA SER A 17 42.04 -59.76 -5.74
C SER A 17 41.04 -59.22 -4.72
N THR A 18 40.87 -59.94 -3.61
CA THR A 18 40.14 -59.53 -2.40
C THR A 18 40.56 -58.14 -1.90
N SER A 19 41.80 -57.73 -2.16
CA SER A 19 42.33 -56.39 -1.87
C SER A 19 41.59 -55.23 -2.54
N PHE A 20 41.03 -55.39 -3.74
CA PHE A 20 40.38 -54.27 -4.44
C PHE A 20 38.93 -54.09 -3.99
N ALA A 21 38.21 -55.20 -3.83
CA ALA A 21 36.85 -55.20 -3.29
C ALA A 21 36.83 -54.66 -1.85
N SER A 22 37.76 -55.09 -0.99
CA SER A 22 37.86 -54.58 0.39
C SER A 22 38.17 -53.09 0.45
N ARG A 23 39.10 -52.57 -0.37
CA ARG A 23 39.39 -51.11 -0.40
C ARG A 23 38.22 -50.28 -0.92
N THR A 24 37.45 -50.82 -1.87
CA THR A 24 36.27 -50.13 -2.41
C THR A 24 35.15 -50.08 -1.38
N ILE A 25 34.94 -51.17 -0.63
CA ILE A 25 33.96 -51.24 0.46
C ILE A 25 34.35 -50.31 1.60
N GLU A 26 35.63 -50.26 1.97
CA GLU A 26 36.13 -49.38 3.04
C GLU A 26 36.02 -47.89 2.64
N GLN A 27 36.28 -47.55 1.37
CA GLN A 27 36.00 -46.21 0.84
C GLN A 27 34.50 -45.88 0.82
N GLN A 28 33.64 -46.85 0.45
CA GLN A 28 32.20 -46.65 0.49
C GLN A 28 31.68 -46.47 1.92
N GLU A 29 32.20 -47.19 2.90
CA GLU A 29 31.85 -47.00 4.31
C GLU A 29 32.27 -45.62 4.83
N LEU A 30 33.45 -45.12 4.43
CA LEU A 30 33.89 -43.77 4.78
C LEU A 30 33.02 -42.68 4.12
N ILE A 31 32.58 -42.90 2.87
CA ILE A 31 31.66 -41.99 2.17
C ILE A 31 30.28 -42.01 2.82
N ILE A 32 29.75 -43.18 3.17
CA ILE A 32 28.46 -43.34 3.87
C ILE A 32 28.53 -42.65 5.24
N LYS A 33 29.61 -42.87 5.99
CA LYS A 33 29.80 -42.23 7.31
C LYS A 33 29.91 -40.71 7.21
N SER A 34 30.61 -40.20 6.19
CA SER A 34 30.68 -38.76 5.93
C SER A 34 29.33 -38.17 5.47
N GLN A 35 28.56 -38.93 4.68
CA GLN A 35 27.21 -38.53 4.28
C GLN A 35 26.24 -38.56 5.46
N ASP A 36 26.34 -39.53 6.36
CA ASP A 36 25.53 -39.60 7.59
C ASP A 36 25.86 -38.44 8.54
N GLU A 37 27.14 -38.09 8.73
CA GLU A 37 27.53 -36.90 9.50
C GLU A 37 27.02 -35.60 8.85
N ASN A 38 27.02 -35.53 7.52
CA ASN A 38 26.44 -34.39 6.79
C ASN A 38 24.91 -34.37 6.88
N LEU A 39 24.25 -35.53 6.86
CA LEU A 39 22.81 -35.67 7.04
C LEU A 39 22.39 -35.36 8.48
N GLU A 40 23.22 -35.64 9.47
CA GLU A 40 23.00 -35.24 10.86
C GLU A 40 23.17 -33.72 11.04
N LYS A 41 24.16 -33.10 10.41
CA LYS A 41 24.30 -31.63 10.36
C LYS A 41 23.15 -30.96 9.60
N ILE A 42 22.72 -31.53 8.49
CA ILE A 42 21.53 -31.07 7.76
C ILE A 42 20.28 -31.29 8.61
N GLY A 43 20.17 -32.42 9.30
CA GLY A 43 19.07 -32.73 10.22
C GLY A 43 19.02 -31.79 11.42
N ALA A 44 20.18 -31.40 11.97
CA ALA A 44 20.31 -30.38 13.00
C ALA A 44 19.92 -29.00 12.47
N ASN A 45 20.37 -28.62 11.26
CA ASN A 45 20.00 -27.37 10.63
C ASN A 45 18.52 -27.31 10.25
N VAL A 46 17.93 -28.44 9.81
CA VAL A 46 16.49 -28.58 9.51
C VAL A 46 15.67 -28.58 10.79
N ARG A 47 16.17 -29.14 11.89
CA ARG A 47 15.53 -29.07 13.21
C ARG A 47 15.59 -27.65 13.77
N VAL A 48 16.72 -26.96 13.62
CA VAL A 48 16.86 -25.53 13.95
C VAL A 48 15.96 -24.68 13.05
N LEU A 49 15.86 -24.94 11.76
CA LEU A 49 14.93 -24.25 10.83
C LEU A 49 13.47 -24.56 11.15
N ARG A 50 13.14 -25.79 11.56
CA ARG A 50 11.79 -26.17 12.00
C ARG A 50 11.43 -25.50 13.31
N ASP A 51 12.36 -25.44 14.25
CA ASP A 51 12.17 -24.77 15.53
C ASP A 51 12.13 -23.24 15.35
N MET A 52 12.92 -22.67 14.44
CA MET A 52 12.82 -21.27 14.02
C MET A 52 11.53 -20.99 13.24
N SER A 53 11.07 -21.89 12.37
CA SER A 53 9.81 -21.75 11.62
C SER A 53 8.59 -21.90 12.52
N ALA A 54 8.63 -22.82 13.49
CA ALA A 54 7.61 -22.95 14.51
C ALA A 54 7.61 -21.70 15.41
N LYS A 55 8.79 -21.19 15.76
CA LYS A 55 8.93 -19.97 16.56
C LYS A 55 8.52 -18.70 15.81
N ILE A 56 8.72 -18.63 14.49
CA ILE A 56 8.16 -17.60 13.61
C ILE A 56 6.63 -17.72 13.53
N GLY A 57 6.09 -18.95 13.47
CA GLY A 57 4.65 -19.19 13.53
C GLY A 57 4.02 -18.70 14.84
N PHE A 58 4.63 -19.04 15.98
CA PHE A 58 4.22 -18.54 17.29
C PHE A 58 4.46 -17.03 17.45
N GLU A 59 5.47 -16.46 16.80
CA GLU A 59 5.78 -15.02 16.82
C GLU A 59 4.81 -14.20 15.96
N ILE A 60 4.33 -14.73 14.84
CA ILE A 60 3.22 -14.15 14.06
C ILE A 60 1.91 -14.23 14.84
N GLU A 61 1.67 -15.32 15.57
CA GLU A 61 0.49 -15.50 16.42
C GLU A 61 0.52 -14.53 17.62
N GLU A 62 1.64 -14.43 18.36
CA GLU A 62 1.80 -13.45 19.45
C GLU A 62 1.74 -12.00 18.95
N GLN A 63 2.30 -11.70 17.78
CA GLN A 63 2.20 -10.35 17.20
C GLN A 63 0.78 -10.04 16.72
N SER A 64 0.04 -11.03 16.21
CA SER A 64 -1.38 -10.85 15.84
C SER A 64 -2.26 -10.59 17.07
N ILE A 65 -2.01 -11.31 18.17
CA ILE A 65 -2.70 -11.13 19.44
C ILE A 65 -2.36 -9.75 20.04
N MET A 66 -1.09 -9.35 20.02
CA MET A 66 -0.67 -8.03 20.50
C MET A 66 -1.22 -6.88 19.63
N LEU A 67 -1.40 -7.12 18.33
CA LEU A 67 -1.99 -6.15 17.41
C LEU A 67 -3.50 -6.05 17.56
N ASP A 68 -4.20 -7.16 17.77
CA ASP A 68 -5.65 -7.18 18.01
C ASP A 68 -5.98 -6.57 19.37
N ASP A 69 -5.17 -6.79 20.40
CA ASP A 69 -5.29 -6.11 21.70
C ASP A 69 -5.05 -4.60 21.58
N LEU A 70 -4.03 -4.19 20.81
CA LEU A 70 -3.79 -2.77 20.52
C LEU A 70 -4.96 -2.16 19.73
N ASN A 71 -5.59 -2.92 18.84
CA ASN A 71 -6.71 -2.45 18.02
C ASN A 71 -8.01 -2.33 18.85
N ALA A 72 -8.27 -3.30 19.74
CA ALA A 72 -9.37 -3.23 20.70
C ALA A 72 -9.22 -2.03 21.65
N ASP A 73 -8.00 -1.72 22.06
CA ASP A 73 -7.70 -0.56 22.91
C ASP A 73 -7.79 0.78 22.17
N LEU A 74 -7.44 0.80 20.87
CA LEU A 74 -7.66 1.97 20.01
C LEU A 74 -9.16 2.25 19.82
N ASP A 75 -9.98 1.22 19.60
CA ASP A 75 -11.44 1.36 19.49
C ASP A 75 -12.07 1.85 20.81
N SER A 76 -11.61 1.32 21.96
CA SER A 76 -12.01 1.78 23.30
C SER A 76 -11.61 3.24 23.56
N THR A 77 -10.42 3.64 23.10
CA THR A 77 -9.92 5.02 23.24
C THR A 77 -10.72 5.99 22.35
N GLN A 78 -11.06 5.58 21.14
CA GLN A 78 -11.86 6.38 20.21
C GLN A 78 -13.30 6.56 20.71
N ALA A 79 -13.91 5.53 21.31
CA ALA A 79 -15.22 5.64 21.95
C ALA A 79 -15.22 6.63 23.13
N LYS A 80 -14.15 6.62 23.93
CA LYS A 80 -13.96 7.59 25.04
C LYS A 80 -13.73 9.00 24.50
N MET A 81 -12.97 9.15 23.43
CA MET A 81 -12.70 10.46 22.80
C MET A 81 -13.96 11.05 22.15
N ALA A 82 -14.79 10.23 21.51
CA ALA A 82 -16.10 10.64 21.01
C ALA A 82 -17.01 11.13 22.15
N THR A 83 -17.00 10.45 23.30
CA THR A 83 -17.73 10.87 24.51
C THR A 83 -17.23 12.23 25.02
N VAL A 84 -15.92 12.45 25.02
CA VAL A 84 -15.31 13.74 25.42
C VAL A 84 -15.67 14.84 24.43
N MET A 85 -15.62 14.60 23.12
CA MET A 85 -16.01 15.59 22.11
C MET A 85 -17.49 15.94 22.14
N ASN A 86 -18.36 14.97 22.45
CA ASN A 86 -19.79 15.22 22.60
C ASN A 86 -20.08 16.07 23.86
N LYS A 87 -19.30 15.88 24.93
CA LYS A 87 -19.32 16.77 26.10
C LYS A 87 -18.76 18.16 25.78
N MET A 88 -17.69 18.24 25.00
CA MET A 88 -17.07 19.50 24.54
C MET A 88 -18.06 20.32 23.69
N GLY A 89 -18.79 19.66 22.79
CA GLY A 89 -19.85 20.28 21.98
C GLY A 89 -21.01 20.81 22.82
N LYS A 90 -21.42 20.09 23.86
CA LYS A 90 -22.43 20.58 24.82
C LYS A 90 -21.92 21.80 25.61
N VAL A 91 -20.64 21.83 26.00
CA VAL A 91 -20.03 22.98 26.69
C VAL A 91 -19.90 24.20 25.76
N MET A 92 -19.60 23.99 24.48
CA MET A 92 -19.57 25.07 23.48
C MET A 92 -20.97 25.65 23.20
N HIS A 93 -22.00 24.81 23.16
CA HIS A 93 -23.38 25.27 23.01
C HIS A 93 -23.96 25.97 24.25
N MET A 94 -23.32 25.85 25.41
CA MET A 94 -23.70 26.59 26.63
C MET A 94 -23.12 28.01 26.70
N SER A 95 -22.18 28.39 25.81
CA SER A 95 -21.50 29.70 25.85
C SER A 95 -21.88 30.63 24.69
N ALA A 96 -22.61 30.15 23.67
CA ALA A 96 -23.07 30.95 22.54
C ALA A 96 -24.52 31.45 22.72
N GLY A 97 -24.77 32.20 23.80
CA GLY A 97 -26.02 32.89 24.04
C GLY A 97 -25.90 34.38 23.75
N LYS A 98 -26.16 34.77 22.48
CA LYS A 98 -26.43 36.10 21.91
C LYS A 98 -25.57 36.37 20.68
N GLU A 99 -26.14 36.24 19.48
CA GLU A 99 -26.22 37.36 18.53
C GLU A 99 -27.06 37.03 17.28
N ALA A 100 -27.64 38.10 16.75
CA ALA A 100 -28.71 38.23 15.77
C ALA A 100 -28.55 37.46 14.44
N SER A 101 -29.65 36.85 14.02
CA SER A 101 -29.93 36.39 12.66
C SER A 101 -30.12 37.57 11.69
N ILE A 102 -29.17 37.77 10.78
CA ILE A 102 -29.33 38.64 9.60
C ILE A 102 -29.62 37.75 8.38
N ASN A 103 -30.86 37.79 7.92
CA ASN A 103 -31.32 37.15 6.68
C ASN A 103 -30.87 37.99 5.47
N PHE A 104 -29.96 37.47 4.65
CA PHE A 104 -29.63 38.06 3.35
C PHE A 104 -30.27 37.22 2.22
N LYS A 105 -31.38 37.72 1.64
CA LYS A 105 -31.93 37.26 0.36
C LYS A 105 -31.27 38.08 -0.75
N PRO A 106 -30.56 37.49 -1.73
CA PRO A 106 -30.18 38.24 -2.92
C PRO A 106 -31.36 38.26 -3.90
N ASN A 107 -31.87 39.47 -4.11
CA ASN A 107 -32.71 39.86 -5.24
C ASN A 107 -31.79 39.98 -6.46
N ILE A 108 -32.05 39.24 -7.55
CA ILE A 108 -31.31 39.39 -8.81
C ILE A 108 -32.27 39.99 -9.84
N SER A 109 -32.27 41.32 -9.90
CA SER A 109 -32.72 42.09 -11.06
C SER A 109 -31.56 42.97 -11.54
N ASN A 110 -31.19 42.77 -12.81
CA ASN A 110 -30.42 43.67 -13.68
C ASN A 110 -28.99 44.05 -13.28
N ILE A 111 -28.00 43.30 -13.79
CA ILE A 111 -26.86 43.88 -14.52
C ILE A 111 -26.54 42.94 -15.70
N ALA A 112 -26.94 43.37 -16.89
CA ALA A 112 -26.31 42.96 -18.12
C ALA A 112 -24.89 43.55 -18.15
N ASN A 113 -23.87 42.72 -18.33
CA ASN A 113 -22.77 43.03 -19.24
C ASN A 113 -21.89 41.82 -19.49
N CYS A 114 -21.51 41.69 -20.76
CA CYS A 114 -20.76 40.60 -21.34
C CYS A 114 -19.39 40.43 -20.70
N THR A 115 -19.08 39.22 -20.27
CA THR A 115 -17.83 38.51 -20.58
C THR A 115 -18.04 37.05 -20.20
N ASP A 116 -18.33 36.22 -21.21
CA ASP A 116 -17.68 34.92 -21.47
C ASP A 116 -18.60 34.04 -22.36
N MET A 117 -18.54 34.29 -23.66
CA MET A 117 -19.31 33.57 -24.70
C MET A 117 -19.04 32.04 -24.69
N ASN A 118 -17.94 31.59 -24.06
CA ASN A 118 -17.62 30.17 -23.95
C ASN A 118 -18.42 29.42 -22.87
N LEU A 119 -18.85 30.10 -21.81
CA LEU A 119 -19.58 29.45 -20.72
C LEU A 119 -21.05 29.22 -21.10
N ILE A 120 -21.68 30.17 -21.80
CA ILE A 120 -23.06 30.05 -22.31
C ILE A 120 -23.13 28.96 -23.38
N VAL A 121 -22.15 28.89 -24.29
CA VAL A 121 -22.08 27.82 -25.30
C VAL A 121 -21.87 26.45 -24.64
N ARG A 122 -21.03 26.35 -23.60
CA ARG A 122 -20.86 25.08 -22.85
C ARG A 122 -22.10 24.67 -22.06
N ILE A 123 -22.80 25.60 -21.43
CA ILE A 123 -24.06 25.34 -20.70
C ILE A 123 -25.18 24.98 -21.68
N LEU A 124 -25.25 25.63 -22.85
CA LEU A 124 -26.20 25.29 -23.91
C LEU A 124 -25.90 23.92 -24.52
N LEU A 125 -24.63 23.58 -24.79
CA LEU A 125 -24.22 22.26 -25.27
C LEU A 125 -24.43 21.16 -24.24
N TYR A 126 -24.24 21.45 -22.95
CA TYR A 126 -24.51 20.53 -21.84
C TYR A 126 -26.02 20.33 -21.62
N ARG A 127 -26.82 21.39 -21.71
CA ARG A 127 -28.29 21.31 -21.68
C ARG A 127 -28.87 20.66 -22.94
N MET A 128 -28.25 20.84 -24.10
CA MET A 128 -28.58 20.09 -25.33
C MET A 128 -28.21 18.62 -25.16
N ARG A 129 -27.03 18.28 -24.62
CA ARG A 129 -26.64 16.88 -24.35
C ARG A 129 -27.58 16.20 -23.36
N ILE A 130 -27.99 16.87 -22.28
CA ILE A 130 -28.94 16.29 -21.31
C ILE A 130 -30.33 16.16 -21.93
N ARG A 131 -30.81 17.14 -22.72
CA ARG A 131 -32.09 17.00 -23.45
C ARG A 131 -32.04 15.91 -24.53
N ILE A 132 -30.91 15.73 -25.21
CA ILE A 132 -30.71 14.69 -26.21
C ILE A 132 -30.64 13.32 -25.52
N VAL A 133 -29.92 13.17 -24.41
CA VAL A 133 -29.85 11.89 -23.67
C VAL A 133 -31.18 11.55 -23.00
N LEU A 134 -31.91 12.51 -22.44
CA LEU A 134 -33.25 12.29 -21.88
C LEU A 134 -34.31 12.03 -22.96
N ASN A 135 -34.21 12.67 -24.14
CA ASN A 135 -35.11 12.38 -25.27
C ASN A 135 -34.75 11.06 -25.96
N ILE A 136 -33.47 10.67 -26.02
CA ILE A 136 -33.06 9.35 -26.55
C ILE A 136 -33.52 8.26 -25.60
N ASN A 137 -33.44 8.43 -24.27
CA ASN A 137 -33.93 7.41 -23.34
C ASN A 137 -35.47 7.27 -23.37
N ARG A 138 -36.22 8.38 -23.49
CA ARG A 138 -37.68 8.35 -23.71
C ARG A 138 -38.10 7.91 -25.13
N SER A 139 -37.24 8.08 -26.13
CA SER A 139 -37.49 7.67 -27.51
C SER A 139 -37.13 6.21 -27.72
N ILE A 140 -36.13 5.65 -27.03
CA ILE A 140 -35.80 4.22 -27.09
C ILE A 140 -36.88 3.38 -26.39
N GLU A 141 -37.48 3.84 -25.29
CA GLU A 141 -38.62 3.15 -24.65
C GLU A 141 -39.96 3.29 -25.43
N ARG A 142 -40.09 4.27 -26.33
CA ARG A 142 -41.31 4.47 -27.15
C ARG A 142 -41.18 4.09 -28.63
N THR A 143 -39.99 3.74 -29.10
CA THR A 143 -39.72 3.51 -30.53
C THR A 143 -39.01 2.18 -30.78
N ILE A 144 -39.42 1.13 -30.08
CA ILE A 144 -39.31 -0.24 -30.58
C ILE A 144 -40.69 -0.89 -30.46
N SER A 145 -41.64 -0.38 -31.24
CA SER A 145 -42.75 -1.18 -31.69
C SER A 145 -42.60 -1.31 -33.19
N CYS A 146 -42.49 -2.53 -33.69
CA CYS A 146 -42.38 -2.88 -35.11
C CYS A 146 -43.48 -2.25 -36.00
N ARG A 147 -44.47 -1.56 -35.43
CA ARG A 147 -45.50 -0.80 -36.15
C ARG A 147 -45.00 0.47 -36.84
N ASN A 148 -44.02 1.21 -36.30
CA ASN A 148 -43.65 2.53 -36.88
C ASN A 148 -42.67 2.48 -38.07
N LEU A 149 -41.91 1.39 -38.24
CA LEU A 149 -41.14 1.15 -39.46
C LEU A 149 -42.05 0.79 -40.64
N ALA A 150 -43.16 0.07 -40.39
CA ALA A 150 -44.17 -0.22 -41.39
C ALA A 150 -44.90 1.06 -41.86
N SER A 151 -45.16 2.02 -40.96
CA SER A 151 -45.76 3.32 -41.29
C SER A 151 -44.88 4.16 -42.21
N LEU A 152 -43.56 4.19 -41.97
CA LEU A 152 -42.61 4.91 -42.82
C LEU A 152 -42.43 4.24 -44.19
N PHE A 153 -42.48 2.91 -44.26
CA PHE A 153 -42.52 2.17 -45.53
C PHE A 153 -43.83 2.40 -46.28
N LEU A 154 -44.97 2.52 -45.59
CA LEU A 154 -46.26 2.86 -46.19
C LEU A 154 -46.28 4.29 -46.74
N ILE A 155 -45.74 5.26 -46.00
CA ILE A 155 -45.62 6.65 -46.47
C ILE A 155 -44.65 6.75 -47.66
N ALA A 156 -43.52 6.04 -47.62
CA ALA A 156 -42.59 5.98 -48.75
C ALA A 156 -43.20 5.28 -49.99
N ARG A 157 -44.00 4.22 -49.79
CA ARG A 157 -44.73 3.53 -50.86
C ARG A 157 -45.87 4.39 -51.43
N GLN A 158 -46.53 5.20 -50.60
CA GLN A 158 -47.60 6.11 -51.00
C GLN A 158 -47.06 7.34 -51.74
N TRP A 159 -45.85 7.81 -51.38
CA TRP A 159 -45.08 8.79 -52.16
C TRP A 159 -44.58 8.23 -53.50
N LEU A 160 -44.14 6.97 -53.56
CA LEU A 160 -43.77 6.32 -54.83
C LEU A 160 -44.98 6.12 -55.77
N LEU A 161 -46.17 5.84 -55.22
CA LEU A 161 -47.40 5.70 -56.00
C LEU A 161 -47.93 7.05 -56.53
N LEU A 162 -47.68 8.16 -55.82
CA LEU A 162 -48.01 9.51 -56.29
C LEU A 162 -47.06 10.02 -57.38
N LEU A 163 -45.84 9.48 -57.48
CA LEU A 163 -44.87 9.80 -58.55
C LEU A 163 -45.13 9.04 -59.86
N ASN A 164 -45.96 7.98 -59.85
CA ASN A 164 -46.32 7.22 -61.06
C ASN A 164 -47.57 7.76 -61.79
N GLY A 165 -48.16 8.85 -61.30
CA GLY A 165 -49.41 9.44 -61.83
C GLY A 165 -49.20 10.84 -62.39
N GLY A 166 -48.33 10.98 -63.39
CA GLY A 166 -48.07 12.25 -64.08
C GLY A 166 -46.61 12.31 -64.50
N GLY A 167 -46.34 12.69 -65.75
CA GLY A 167 -45.00 12.67 -66.34
C GLY A 167 -43.97 13.43 -65.50
N VAL A 168 -43.22 12.70 -64.70
CA VAL A 168 -42.03 13.18 -64.00
C VAL A 168 -40.84 12.76 -64.87
N ASP A 169 -40.03 13.72 -65.30
CA ASP A 169 -38.79 13.47 -66.05
C ASP A 169 -37.97 12.37 -65.36
N GLU A 170 -37.51 11.36 -66.11
CA GLU A 170 -36.63 10.28 -65.62
C GLU A 170 -35.41 10.84 -64.85
N CYS A 171 -35.01 12.08 -65.16
CA CYS A 171 -33.96 12.81 -64.46
C CYS A 171 -34.31 13.11 -62.99
N PHE A 172 -35.54 13.51 -62.68
CA PHE A 172 -35.97 13.88 -61.33
C PHE A 172 -36.11 12.66 -60.42
N GLU A 173 -36.64 11.55 -60.94
CA GLU A 173 -36.73 10.29 -60.19
C GLU A 173 -35.33 9.73 -59.87
N ARG A 174 -34.38 9.85 -60.81
CA ARG A 174 -32.98 9.46 -60.61
C ARG A 174 -32.28 10.34 -59.58
N GLN A 175 -32.57 11.64 -59.54
CA GLN A 175 -32.03 12.55 -58.52
C GLN A 175 -32.56 12.24 -57.11
N ILE A 176 -33.85 11.92 -56.96
CA ILE A 176 -34.42 11.53 -55.66
C ILE A 176 -33.83 10.21 -55.17
N ARG A 177 -33.71 9.20 -56.06
CA ARG A 177 -33.08 7.91 -55.69
C ARG A 177 -31.63 8.11 -55.25
N MET A 178 -30.86 8.94 -55.98
CA MET A 178 -29.49 9.29 -55.58
C MET A 178 -29.47 9.97 -54.22
N ALA A 179 -30.30 10.99 -53.99
CA ALA A 179 -30.39 11.69 -52.71
C ALA A 179 -30.73 10.74 -51.55
N PHE A 180 -31.67 9.82 -51.75
CA PHE A 180 -32.05 8.84 -50.73
C PHE A 180 -30.91 7.84 -50.42
N THR A 181 -30.19 7.38 -51.45
CA THR A 181 -29.00 6.54 -51.25
C THR A 181 -27.87 7.28 -50.52
N PHE A 182 -27.66 8.57 -50.82
CA PHE A 182 -26.67 9.39 -50.10
C PHE A 182 -27.06 9.59 -48.63
N VAL A 183 -28.34 9.80 -48.33
CA VAL A 183 -28.85 9.93 -46.94
C VAL A 183 -28.67 8.62 -46.17
N LEU A 184 -29.02 7.48 -46.76
CA LEU A 184 -28.83 6.17 -46.12
C LEU A 184 -27.35 5.85 -45.90
N MET A 185 -26.49 6.18 -46.85
CA MET A 185 -25.04 6.02 -46.72
C MET A 185 -24.48 6.91 -45.59
N TRP A 186 -24.93 8.17 -45.49
CA TRP A 186 -24.56 9.08 -44.41
C TRP A 186 -25.02 8.59 -43.04
N ILE A 187 -26.25 8.09 -42.92
CA ILE A 187 -26.75 7.48 -41.68
C ILE A 187 -25.89 6.27 -41.31
N GLY A 188 -25.55 5.41 -42.28
CA GLY A 188 -24.64 4.28 -42.09
C GLY A 188 -23.27 4.70 -41.58
N ILE A 189 -22.67 5.73 -42.18
CA ILE A 189 -21.37 6.29 -41.76
C ILE A 189 -21.44 6.87 -40.34
N VAL A 190 -22.50 7.61 -40.00
CA VAL A 190 -22.68 8.19 -38.67
C VAL A 190 -22.85 7.10 -37.61
N VAL A 191 -23.68 6.07 -37.88
CA VAL A 191 -23.88 4.93 -36.98
C VAL A 191 -22.60 4.13 -36.81
N PHE A 192 -21.86 3.88 -37.90
CA PHE A 192 -20.57 3.20 -37.86
C PHE A 192 -19.50 4.01 -37.11
N SER A 193 -19.48 5.33 -37.28
CA SER A 193 -18.57 6.23 -36.55
C SER A 193 -18.91 6.28 -35.06
N LEU A 194 -20.21 6.30 -34.71
CA LEU A 194 -20.68 6.16 -33.33
C LEU A 194 -20.33 4.80 -32.74
N PHE A 195 -20.46 3.73 -33.52
CA PHE A 195 -20.06 2.38 -33.12
C PHE A 195 -18.55 2.29 -32.87
N ILE A 196 -17.71 2.86 -33.74
CA ILE A 196 -16.25 2.95 -33.54
C ILE A 196 -15.91 3.79 -32.31
N LEU A 197 -16.60 4.90 -32.06
CA LEU A 197 -16.39 5.73 -30.87
C LEU A 197 -16.76 5.00 -29.57
N VAL A 198 -17.81 4.18 -29.59
CA VAL A 198 -18.24 3.37 -28.44
C VAL A 198 -17.35 2.14 -28.27
N ALA A 199 -17.01 1.44 -29.35
CA ALA A 199 -16.13 0.27 -29.35
C ALA A 199 -14.68 0.62 -29.00
N GLY A 200 -14.18 1.78 -29.44
CA GLY A 200 -12.88 2.33 -29.08
C GLY A 200 -12.77 2.80 -27.62
N HIS A 201 -13.84 2.67 -26.83
CA HIS A 201 -13.87 2.94 -25.39
C HIS A 201 -14.07 1.67 -24.55
N GLN A 202 -13.85 0.49 -25.11
CA GLN A 202 -13.75 -0.72 -24.30
C GLN A 202 -12.45 -0.63 -23.47
N LYS A 203 -12.59 -0.11 -22.24
CA LYS A 203 -11.50 -0.05 -21.26
C LYS A 203 -10.99 -1.47 -21.05
N GLU A 204 -9.71 -1.67 -21.33
CA GLU A 204 -9.06 -2.98 -21.28
C GLU A 204 -9.06 -3.49 -19.83
N ILE A 205 -9.92 -4.47 -19.56
CA ILE A 205 -10.00 -5.17 -18.28
C ILE A 205 -8.89 -6.24 -18.28
N ASP A 206 -8.07 -6.27 -17.24
CA ASP A 206 -6.99 -7.25 -17.13
C ASP A 206 -7.59 -8.65 -16.92
N GLY A 207 -7.39 -9.53 -17.91
CA GLY A 207 -7.84 -10.92 -17.85
C GLY A 207 -7.19 -11.75 -16.74
N ASN A 208 -6.05 -11.31 -16.20
CA ASN A 208 -5.42 -11.94 -15.04
C ASN A 208 -6.06 -11.52 -13.70
N GLY A 209 -6.98 -10.55 -13.71
CA GLY A 209 -7.69 -10.08 -12.54
C GLY A 209 -6.91 -9.09 -11.68
N TYR A 210 -7.48 -8.78 -10.51
CA TYR A 210 -7.06 -7.67 -9.66
C TYR A 210 -6.82 -8.12 -8.22
N LEU A 211 -5.91 -7.43 -7.53
CA LEU A 211 -5.71 -7.55 -6.09
C LEU A 211 -6.07 -6.21 -5.44
N VAL A 212 -6.95 -6.24 -4.44
CA VAL A 212 -7.35 -5.07 -3.66
C VAL A 212 -7.24 -5.38 -2.17
N TYR A 213 -6.88 -4.40 -1.35
CA TYR A 213 -6.70 -4.61 0.08
C TYR A 213 -6.93 -3.30 0.86
N CYS A 214 -7.16 -3.41 2.17
CA CYS A 214 -7.07 -2.26 3.07
C CYS A 214 -5.68 -2.16 3.72
N PRO A 215 -4.98 -1.02 3.66
CA PRO A 215 -3.78 -0.74 4.46
C PRO A 215 -4.18 -0.39 5.90
N CYS A 216 -4.93 -1.27 6.54
CA CYS A 216 -5.61 -1.05 7.82
C CYS A 216 -4.71 -1.27 9.06
N MET A 217 -3.46 -1.71 8.89
CA MET A 217 -2.55 -1.98 10.01
C MET A 217 -1.54 -0.83 10.17
N GLY A 218 -1.59 -0.16 11.32
CA GLY A 218 -0.62 0.86 11.73
C GLY A 218 -0.70 2.17 10.95
N ARG A 219 0.31 3.03 11.17
CA ARG A 219 0.40 4.37 10.55
C ARG A 219 1.15 4.30 9.22
N PHE A 220 1.40 5.45 8.60
CA PHE A 220 2.02 5.58 7.28
C PHE A 220 3.28 4.70 7.07
N GLY A 221 4.18 4.62 8.05
CA GLY A 221 5.38 3.76 7.97
C GLY A 221 5.02 2.27 7.81
N ASN A 222 4.10 1.75 8.64
CA ASN A 222 3.63 0.37 8.55
C ASN A 222 2.95 0.08 7.20
N GLN A 223 2.10 1.03 6.75
CA GLN A 223 1.40 0.90 5.48
C GLN A 223 2.37 0.85 4.30
N VAL A 224 3.46 1.63 4.34
CA VAL A 224 4.52 1.58 3.31
C VAL A 224 5.28 0.25 3.37
N GLU A 225 5.66 -0.26 4.56
CA GLU A 225 6.31 -1.58 4.69
C GLU A 225 5.48 -2.68 4.02
N GLN A 226 4.19 -2.78 4.39
CA GLN A 226 3.32 -3.82 3.87
C GLN A 226 3.00 -3.62 2.38
N PHE A 227 2.96 -2.36 1.91
CA PHE A 227 2.80 -2.05 0.49
C PHE A 227 3.93 -2.63 -0.36
N LEU A 228 5.19 -2.59 0.12
CA LEU A 228 6.31 -3.16 -0.63
C LEU A 228 6.12 -4.67 -0.85
N GLY A 229 5.78 -5.41 0.21
CA GLY A 229 5.47 -6.84 0.13
C GLY A 229 4.25 -7.13 -0.75
N THR A 230 3.18 -6.34 -0.61
CA THR A 230 1.96 -6.47 -1.42
C THR A 230 2.23 -6.22 -2.90
N LEU A 231 3.10 -5.27 -3.24
CA LEU A 231 3.50 -4.97 -4.60
C LEU A 231 4.27 -6.14 -5.24
N SER A 232 5.18 -6.77 -4.49
CA SER A 232 5.86 -7.99 -4.94
C SER A 232 4.89 -9.15 -5.10
N PHE A 233 3.99 -9.35 -4.13
CA PHE A 233 2.99 -10.42 -4.18
C PHE A 233 2.06 -10.27 -5.39
N ALA A 234 1.52 -9.07 -5.63
CA ALA A 234 0.66 -8.78 -6.78
C ALA A 234 1.35 -9.05 -8.11
N LYS A 235 2.66 -8.75 -8.21
CA LYS A 235 3.48 -9.07 -9.37
C LYS A 235 3.64 -10.56 -9.56
N HIS A 236 3.95 -11.30 -8.48
CA HIS A 236 4.14 -12.74 -8.52
C HIS A 236 2.89 -13.47 -9.02
N ILE A 237 1.73 -13.14 -8.44
CA ILE A 237 0.45 -13.73 -8.86
C ILE A 237 -0.12 -13.10 -10.16
N ASN A 238 0.66 -12.22 -10.81
CA ASN A 238 0.34 -11.54 -12.07
C ASN A 238 -1.04 -10.84 -12.07
N ARG A 239 -1.47 -10.24 -10.96
CA ARG A 239 -2.75 -9.50 -10.86
C ARG A 239 -2.52 -8.01 -10.79
N THR A 240 -3.31 -7.22 -11.52
CA THR A 240 -3.20 -5.75 -11.44
C THR A 240 -3.48 -5.29 -10.00
N LEU A 241 -2.54 -4.54 -9.42
CA LEU A 241 -2.67 -4.03 -8.06
C LEU A 241 -3.62 -2.82 -8.02
N VAL A 242 -4.69 -2.92 -7.25
CA VAL A 242 -5.56 -1.79 -6.93
C VAL A 242 -4.92 -1.01 -5.79
N LEU A 243 -4.43 0.20 -6.10
CA LEU A 243 -3.72 1.05 -5.15
C LEU A 243 -4.72 1.64 -4.14
N PRO A 244 -4.63 1.26 -2.85
CA PRO A 244 -5.52 1.81 -1.84
C PRO A 244 -5.10 3.25 -1.50
N PRO A 245 -6.02 4.06 -0.96
CA PRO A 245 -5.62 5.25 -0.23
C PRO A 245 -4.82 4.86 1.04
N PHE A 246 -3.85 5.69 1.41
CA PHE A 246 -3.22 5.67 2.72
C PHE A 246 -4.18 6.17 3.78
N ILE A 247 -4.02 5.67 5.00
CA ILE A 247 -4.86 6.01 6.15
C ILE A 247 -4.07 6.92 7.08
N GLU A 248 -4.61 8.10 7.34
CA GLU A 248 -4.10 9.03 8.33
C GLU A 248 -5.07 9.18 9.48
N TYR A 249 -4.53 9.11 10.70
CA TYR A 249 -5.30 9.28 11.91
C TYR A 249 -5.07 10.69 12.43
N ASP A 250 -6.08 11.54 12.27
CA ASP A 250 -6.18 12.79 13.02
C ASP A 250 -6.89 12.51 14.35
N SER A 251 -6.67 13.38 15.33
CA SER A 251 -7.32 13.38 16.65
C SER A 251 -8.87 13.28 16.61
N THR A 252 -9.47 13.61 15.47
CA THR A 252 -10.93 13.65 15.29
C THR A 252 -11.45 12.73 14.18
N GLN A 253 -10.61 12.34 13.22
CA GLN A 253 -11.05 11.74 11.96
C GLN A 253 -10.00 10.82 11.33
N THR A 254 -10.45 9.67 10.82
CA THR A 254 -9.69 8.83 9.89
C THR A 254 -9.78 9.44 8.49
N LYS A 255 -8.65 9.87 7.92
CA LYS A 255 -8.55 10.47 6.59
C LYS A 255 -7.97 9.47 5.61
N MET A 256 -8.59 9.34 4.44
CA MET A 256 -8.14 8.46 3.36
C MET A 256 -7.47 9.31 2.27
N ILE A 257 -6.15 9.18 2.13
CA ILE A 257 -5.34 9.99 1.22
C ILE A 257 -4.95 9.15 0.01
N ARG A 258 -5.19 9.64 -1.20
CA ARG A 258 -4.96 8.83 -2.41
C ARG A 258 -3.46 8.54 -2.56
N PHE A 259 -3.13 7.40 -3.15
CA PHE A 259 -1.74 7.08 -3.47
C PHE A 259 -1.11 8.19 -4.32
N THR A 260 -1.82 8.68 -5.35
CA THR A 260 -1.37 9.79 -6.21
C THR A 260 -1.22 11.16 -5.53
N ASP A 261 -1.65 11.33 -4.28
CA ASP A 261 -1.39 12.57 -3.54
C ASP A 261 0.05 12.58 -2.98
N TYR A 262 0.60 11.40 -2.68
CA TYR A 262 1.96 11.22 -2.16
C TYR A 262 2.96 10.74 -3.20
N PHE A 263 2.62 9.75 -4.00
CA PHE A 263 3.54 9.12 -4.93
C PHE A 263 3.09 9.24 -6.38
N GLN A 264 4.06 9.27 -7.29
CA GLN A 264 3.80 9.26 -8.72
C GLN A 264 3.41 7.84 -9.17
N LEU A 265 2.39 7.74 -10.00
CA LEU A 265 1.95 6.45 -10.54
C LEU A 265 2.92 5.88 -11.59
N LYS A 266 3.52 6.75 -12.44
CA LYS A 266 4.36 6.30 -13.57
C LYS A 266 5.55 5.44 -13.17
N PRO A 267 6.36 5.78 -12.14
CA PRO A 267 7.47 4.93 -11.71
C PRO A 267 7.00 3.55 -11.24
N LEU A 268 5.89 3.48 -10.49
CA LEU A 268 5.31 2.23 -10.02
C LEU A 268 4.91 1.31 -11.18
N LEU A 269 4.30 1.87 -12.23
CA LEU A 269 3.88 1.12 -13.43
C LEU A 269 5.05 0.49 -14.21
N LYS A 270 6.30 0.92 -13.98
CA LYS A 270 7.49 0.26 -14.54
C LYS A 270 7.76 -1.10 -13.87
N TYR A 271 7.33 -1.28 -12.63
CA TYR A 271 7.52 -2.53 -11.90
C TYR A 271 6.41 -3.53 -12.16
N HIS A 272 5.17 -3.08 -12.03
CA HIS A 272 3.97 -3.91 -12.11
C HIS A 272 2.72 -3.10 -12.47
N ARG A 273 1.71 -3.76 -13.03
CA ARG A 273 0.43 -3.15 -13.42
C ARG A 273 -0.33 -2.70 -12.17
N ALA A 274 -0.80 -1.45 -12.18
CA ALA A 274 -1.53 -0.88 -11.06
C ALA A 274 -2.63 0.09 -11.51
N ILE A 275 -3.67 0.23 -10.69
CA ILE A 275 -4.81 1.13 -10.90
C ILE A 275 -5.23 1.77 -9.58
N GLU A 276 -5.51 3.07 -9.57
CA GLU A 276 -6.07 3.75 -8.39
C GLU A 276 -7.41 3.13 -7.98
N MET A 277 -7.62 2.92 -6.67
CA MET A 277 -8.87 2.35 -6.13
C MET A 277 -10.12 3.06 -6.64
N SER A 278 -10.13 4.40 -6.62
CA SER A 278 -11.27 5.19 -7.12
C SER A 278 -11.57 4.93 -8.61
N LYS A 279 -10.54 4.69 -9.43
CA LYS A 279 -10.69 4.36 -10.85
C LYS A 279 -11.18 2.92 -11.02
N PHE A 280 -10.64 1.98 -10.25
CA PHE A 280 -11.08 0.59 -10.25
C PHE A 280 -12.56 0.44 -9.87
N ILE A 281 -12.98 1.04 -8.76
CA ILE A 281 -14.36 0.98 -8.27
C ILE A 281 -15.36 1.58 -9.27
N ARG A 282 -14.99 2.67 -9.95
CA ARG A 282 -15.87 3.33 -10.94
C ARG A 282 -15.90 2.59 -12.28
N ASP A 283 -14.74 2.17 -12.78
CA ASP A 283 -14.57 1.79 -14.18
C ASP A 283 -14.50 0.27 -14.41
N VAL A 284 -14.10 -0.52 -13.40
CA VAL A 284 -13.78 -1.95 -13.56
C VAL A 284 -14.70 -2.82 -12.70
N ALA A 285 -14.84 -2.47 -11.42
CA ALA A 285 -15.60 -3.25 -10.44
C ALA A 285 -17.05 -3.54 -10.85
N PRO A 286 -17.83 -2.62 -11.47
CA PRO A 286 -19.21 -2.93 -11.86
C PRO A 286 -19.34 -4.08 -12.87
N VAL A 287 -18.28 -4.35 -13.65
CA VAL A 287 -18.28 -5.37 -14.71
C VAL A 287 -17.83 -6.74 -14.16
N ILE A 288 -16.71 -6.78 -13.42
CA ILE A 288 -16.10 -8.05 -12.98
C ILE A 288 -16.29 -8.36 -11.48
N TRP A 289 -16.70 -7.38 -10.69
CA TRP A 289 -16.82 -7.49 -9.23
C TRP A 289 -18.10 -6.78 -8.72
N PRO A 290 -19.28 -7.19 -9.23
CA PRO A 290 -20.56 -6.58 -8.87
C PRO A 290 -20.88 -6.82 -7.40
N MET A 291 -21.72 -5.95 -6.81
CA MET A 291 -22.03 -5.95 -5.37
C MET A 291 -22.48 -7.31 -4.83
N ASN A 292 -23.22 -8.09 -5.63
CA ASN A 292 -23.73 -9.42 -5.24
C ASN A 292 -22.72 -10.56 -5.37
N ARG A 293 -21.44 -10.28 -5.71
CA ARG A 293 -20.37 -11.28 -5.87
C ARG A 293 -19.07 -10.90 -5.17
N ARG A 294 -19.12 -9.93 -4.24
CA ARG A 294 -17.92 -9.46 -3.54
C ARG A 294 -17.52 -10.43 -2.44
N ILE A 295 -16.41 -11.13 -2.67
CA ILE A 295 -15.80 -12.08 -1.73
C ILE A 295 -14.66 -11.37 -0.98
N GLY A 296 -14.67 -11.44 0.35
CA GLY A 296 -13.59 -10.94 1.20
C GLY A 296 -12.61 -12.04 1.58
N PHE A 297 -11.31 -11.73 1.66
CA PHE A 297 -10.25 -12.69 1.96
C PHE A 297 -9.55 -12.33 3.28
N CYS A 298 -9.41 -13.30 4.18
CA CYS A 298 -8.74 -13.13 5.45
C CYS A 298 -7.98 -14.40 5.86
N TYR A 299 -6.99 -14.23 6.74
CA TYR A 299 -6.19 -15.36 7.20
C TYR A 299 -6.96 -16.23 8.18
N TYR A 300 -7.60 -15.64 9.19
CA TYR A 300 -8.39 -16.35 10.19
C TYR A 300 -9.87 -15.94 10.16
N GLU A 301 -10.70 -16.85 10.65
CA GLU A 301 -12.09 -16.55 10.98
C GLU A 301 -12.14 -15.52 12.10
N SER A 302 -13.08 -14.59 12.02
CA SER A 302 -13.30 -13.62 13.07
C SER A 302 -13.90 -14.28 14.32
N SER A 303 -13.60 -13.72 15.49
CA SER A 303 -14.21 -14.13 16.76
C SER A 303 -15.68 -13.71 16.87
N HIS A 304 -16.14 -12.74 16.08
CA HIS A 304 -17.50 -12.19 16.16
C HIS A 304 -18.48 -12.74 15.12
N SER A 305 -17.98 -13.41 14.08
CA SER A 305 -18.81 -13.95 13.01
C SER A 305 -18.15 -15.15 12.33
N ASN A 306 -18.94 -15.97 11.63
CA ASN A 306 -18.45 -17.09 10.82
C ASN A 306 -17.77 -16.64 9.50
N GLY A 307 -16.99 -15.54 9.54
CA GLY A 307 -16.46 -14.86 8.36
C GLY A 307 -15.24 -14.00 8.68
N CYS A 308 -14.90 -13.08 7.76
CA CYS A 308 -13.68 -12.27 7.87
C CYS A 308 -13.83 -10.98 8.67
N ASP A 309 -15.06 -10.51 8.91
CA ASP A 309 -15.31 -9.19 9.49
C ASP A 309 -14.53 -8.06 8.78
N MET A 310 -14.68 -8.04 7.45
CA MET A 310 -13.94 -7.13 6.56
C MET A 310 -14.08 -5.65 6.93
N LYS A 311 -15.18 -5.29 7.62
CA LYS A 311 -15.56 -3.92 7.98
C LYS A 311 -15.63 -3.70 9.49
N TYR A 312 -15.21 -4.67 10.31
CA TYR A 312 -15.29 -4.51 11.76
C TYR A 312 -14.15 -3.62 12.28
N GLY A 313 -14.51 -2.62 13.10
CA GLY A 313 -13.57 -1.67 13.69
C GLY A 313 -13.10 -0.54 12.77
N ASN A 314 -12.40 0.43 13.35
CA ASN A 314 -11.70 1.50 12.62
C ASN A 314 -10.23 1.06 12.42
N PRO A 315 -9.64 1.14 11.22
CA PRO A 315 -10.09 1.85 10.02
C PRO A 315 -10.84 1.01 8.97
N PHE A 316 -11.08 -0.27 9.24
CA PHE A 316 -11.69 -1.21 8.28
C PHE A 316 -13.03 -0.71 7.75
N GLN A 317 -13.95 -0.31 8.63
CA GLN A 317 -15.26 0.18 8.23
C GLN A 317 -15.13 1.41 7.31
N ALA A 318 -14.42 2.44 7.80
CA ALA A 318 -14.27 3.71 7.10
C ALA A 318 -13.64 3.55 5.71
N PHE A 319 -12.70 2.61 5.58
CA PHE A 319 -12.03 2.33 4.31
C PHE A 319 -12.97 1.75 3.26
N TRP A 320 -13.73 0.72 3.60
CA TRP A 320 -14.64 0.08 2.64
C TRP A 320 -15.90 0.92 2.38
N ASP A 321 -16.40 1.64 3.39
CA ASP A 321 -17.55 2.55 3.27
C ASP A 321 -17.27 3.71 2.31
N LEU A 322 -16.04 4.22 2.27
CA LEU A 322 -15.63 5.27 1.31
C LEU A 322 -15.95 4.88 -0.14
N TYR A 323 -15.90 3.59 -0.46
CA TYR A 323 -16.12 3.05 -1.81
C TYR A 323 -17.45 2.33 -1.98
N ASN A 324 -18.34 2.40 -0.98
CA ASN A 324 -19.60 1.65 -0.95
C ASN A 324 -19.37 0.15 -1.21
N VAL A 325 -18.41 -0.43 -0.49
CA VAL A 325 -18.06 -1.84 -0.56
C VAL A 325 -18.63 -2.60 0.62
N ASP A 326 -19.49 -3.56 0.29
CA ASP A 326 -19.97 -4.63 1.17
C ASP A 326 -19.58 -5.98 0.58
N PHE A 327 -19.47 -6.99 1.45
CA PHE A 327 -19.06 -8.34 1.11
C PHE A 327 -20.21 -9.31 1.37
N VAL A 328 -20.44 -10.23 0.44
CA VAL A 328 -21.54 -11.22 0.51
C VAL A 328 -21.07 -12.60 0.91
N SER A 329 -19.76 -12.86 0.83
CA SER A 329 -19.13 -14.13 1.20
C SER A 329 -17.66 -13.91 1.53
N TYR A 330 -17.03 -14.92 2.12
CA TYR A 330 -15.68 -14.84 2.66
C TYR A 330 -14.87 -16.09 2.34
N GLU A 331 -13.57 -15.90 2.13
CA GLU A 331 -12.57 -16.95 1.92
C GLU A 331 -11.52 -16.85 3.03
N ILE A 332 -11.48 -17.87 3.88
CA ILE A 332 -10.49 -18.01 4.95
C ILE A 332 -9.35 -18.86 4.41
N TYR A 333 -8.32 -18.21 3.85
CA TYR A 333 -7.32 -18.91 3.04
C TYR A 333 -6.39 -19.82 3.85
N SER A 334 -6.26 -19.62 5.17
CA SER A 334 -5.53 -20.56 6.05
C SER A 334 -6.20 -21.93 6.14
N LYS A 335 -7.53 -22.01 6.09
CA LYS A 335 -8.28 -23.29 6.07
C LYS A 335 -7.98 -24.10 4.81
N ASN A 336 -7.45 -23.45 3.77
CA ASN A 336 -7.00 -24.07 2.53
C ASN A 336 -5.49 -24.37 2.53
N GLY A 337 -4.79 -24.15 3.65
CA GLY A 337 -3.34 -24.33 3.75
C GLY A 337 -2.52 -23.26 3.02
N LEU A 338 -3.11 -22.09 2.73
CA LEU A 338 -2.39 -20.96 2.13
C LEU A 338 -1.97 -19.92 3.18
N THR A 339 -0.82 -19.31 2.95
CA THR A 339 -0.37 -18.06 3.57
C THR A 339 0.00 -17.03 2.49
N THR A 340 0.23 -15.77 2.89
CA THR A 340 0.75 -14.74 1.97
C THR A 340 2.28 -14.67 1.99
N ASP A 341 2.93 -15.70 2.54
CA ASP A 341 4.39 -15.81 2.57
C ASP A 341 4.92 -16.28 1.21
N ARG A 342 6.10 -15.77 0.85
CA ARG A 342 6.74 -16.01 -0.45
C ARG A 342 6.75 -17.48 -0.91
N PRO A 343 7.07 -18.48 -0.07
CA PRO A 343 7.14 -19.88 -0.52
C PRO A 343 5.82 -20.44 -1.04
N GLN A 344 4.68 -19.82 -0.71
CA GLN A 344 3.36 -20.30 -1.07
C GLN A 344 2.67 -19.49 -2.18
N TRP A 345 3.35 -18.49 -2.75
CA TRP A 345 2.72 -17.60 -3.73
C TRP A 345 2.23 -18.31 -4.99
N ASP A 346 2.88 -19.39 -5.43
CA ASP A 346 2.41 -20.18 -6.59
C ASP A 346 1.08 -20.89 -6.31
N LEU A 347 0.84 -21.31 -5.06
CA LEU A 347 -0.41 -21.96 -4.66
C LEU A 347 -1.62 -21.03 -4.82
N TRP A 348 -1.41 -19.71 -4.79
CA TRP A 348 -2.48 -18.73 -5.03
C TRP A 348 -3.00 -18.76 -6.48
N LEU A 349 -2.11 -19.02 -7.45
CA LEU A 349 -2.48 -19.10 -8.85
C LEU A 349 -3.35 -20.33 -9.12
N GLU A 350 -3.03 -21.45 -8.46
CA GLU A 350 -3.78 -22.70 -8.55
C GLU A 350 -5.13 -22.62 -7.82
N ARG A 351 -5.11 -22.12 -6.58
CA ARG A 351 -6.32 -22.09 -5.73
C ARG A 351 -7.33 -21.04 -6.18
N TYR A 352 -6.84 -19.88 -6.63
CA TYR A 352 -7.67 -18.71 -6.93
C TYR A 352 -7.42 -18.20 -8.36
N PRO A 353 -7.83 -18.95 -9.40
CA PRO A 353 -7.64 -18.54 -10.79
C PRO A 353 -8.51 -17.33 -11.13
N ALA A 354 -7.99 -16.42 -11.95
CA ALA A 354 -8.63 -15.17 -12.34
C ALA A 354 -10.04 -15.32 -12.94
N LYS A 355 -10.29 -16.43 -13.65
CA LYS A 355 -11.59 -16.75 -14.25
C LYS A 355 -12.71 -16.86 -13.21
N ASN A 356 -12.40 -17.45 -12.05
CA ASN A 356 -13.37 -17.69 -10.98
C ASN A 356 -13.31 -16.60 -9.91
N TYR A 357 -12.11 -16.09 -9.66
CA TYR A 357 -11.81 -15.06 -8.68
C TYR A 357 -11.18 -13.85 -9.40
N PRO A 358 -11.96 -13.04 -10.12
CA PRO A 358 -11.42 -11.90 -10.87
C PRO A 358 -10.84 -10.81 -9.96
N VAL A 359 -11.24 -10.78 -8.68
CA VAL A 359 -10.75 -9.83 -7.68
C VAL A 359 -10.47 -10.56 -6.38
N LEU A 360 -9.23 -10.46 -5.89
CA LEU A 360 -8.83 -10.91 -4.56
C LEU A 360 -8.86 -9.71 -3.61
N ALA A 361 -9.86 -9.64 -2.73
CA ALA A 361 -10.09 -8.51 -1.84
C ALA A 361 -9.71 -8.83 -0.39
N PHE A 362 -8.51 -8.45 0.02
CA PHE A 362 -7.95 -8.80 1.33
C PHE A 362 -8.37 -7.83 2.43
N LYS A 363 -8.65 -8.37 3.63
CA LYS A 363 -8.96 -7.60 4.84
C LYS A 363 -7.83 -6.63 5.20
N GLY A 364 -6.60 -7.11 5.15
CA GLY A 364 -5.37 -6.35 5.36
C GLY A 364 -4.40 -6.51 4.20
N ALA A 365 -3.25 -5.86 4.26
CA ALA A 365 -2.23 -6.00 3.25
C ALA A 365 -1.66 -7.43 3.19
N PRO A 366 -1.66 -8.12 2.03
CA PRO A 366 -1.02 -9.43 1.86
C PRO A 366 0.50 -9.28 1.68
N GLY A 367 1.12 -8.50 2.56
CA GLY A 367 2.55 -8.22 2.60
C GLY A 367 3.04 -8.23 4.04
N ALA A 368 4.21 -8.83 4.26
CA ALA A 368 4.80 -8.97 5.59
C ALA A 368 5.05 -7.60 6.26
N PHE A 369 4.92 -7.58 7.59
CA PHE A 369 5.38 -6.48 8.42
C PHE A 369 6.30 -7.03 9.53
N PRO A 370 7.54 -6.52 9.67
CA PRO A 370 8.23 -5.62 8.76
C PRO A 370 8.40 -6.22 7.35
N SER A 371 8.70 -5.38 6.36
CA SER A 371 8.87 -5.86 4.97
C SER A 371 10.08 -6.77 4.83
N ASN A 372 9.97 -7.78 3.97
CA ASN A 372 11.08 -8.70 3.71
C ASN A 372 12.24 -7.96 3.02
N PRO A 373 13.51 -8.33 3.28
CA PRO A 373 14.67 -7.68 2.66
C PRO A 373 14.62 -7.62 1.12
N GLU A 374 14.05 -8.65 0.50
CA GLU A 374 13.92 -8.73 -0.96
C GLU A 374 12.96 -7.67 -1.53
N ASP A 375 12.05 -7.12 -0.71
CA ASP A 375 11.12 -6.05 -1.09
C ASP A 375 11.72 -4.65 -0.93
N HIS A 376 12.82 -4.49 -0.19
CA HIS A 376 13.34 -3.16 0.16
C HIS A 376 13.77 -2.37 -1.08
N ALA A 377 14.28 -3.04 -2.11
CA ALA A 377 14.65 -2.43 -3.38
C ALA A 377 13.45 -1.82 -4.12
N LEU A 378 12.22 -2.21 -3.80
CA LEU A 378 11.00 -1.66 -4.40
C LEU A 378 10.72 -0.22 -3.95
N GLN A 379 11.36 0.25 -2.87
CA GLN A 379 11.29 1.65 -2.44
C GLN A 379 11.65 2.64 -3.58
N LYS A 380 12.48 2.22 -4.56
CA LYS A 380 12.85 3.04 -5.73
C LYS A 380 11.65 3.44 -6.61
N TYR A 381 10.55 2.71 -6.54
CA TYR A 381 9.33 3.00 -7.29
C TYR A 381 8.39 3.96 -6.55
N LEU A 382 8.61 4.19 -5.25
CA LEU A 382 7.87 5.15 -4.45
C LEU A 382 8.49 6.55 -4.58
N VAL A 383 8.23 7.19 -5.72
CA VAL A 383 8.72 8.54 -6.02
C VAL A 383 7.69 9.58 -5.58
N TRP A 384 8.07 10.48 -4.68
CA TRP A 384 7.20 11.57 -4.22
C TRP A 384 6.64 12.41 -5.38
N THR A 385 5.41 12.89 -5.23
CA THR A 385 4.80 13.84 -6.18
C THR A 385 5.55 15.17 -6.20
N PRO A 386 5.46 15.93 -7.31
CA PRO A 386 6.02 17.29 -7.37
C PRO A 386 5.51 18.19 -6.23
N ASN A 387 4.27 18.01 -5.78
CA ASN A 387 3.71 18.75 -4.66
C ASN A 387 4.47 18.51 -3.35
N VAL A 388 4.76 17.24 -3.01
CA VAL A 388 5.53 16.91 -1.80
C VAL A 388 6.98 17.37 -1.94
N GLN A 389 7.60 17.14 -3.10
CA GLN A 389 8.98 17.56 -3.38
C GLN A 389 9.14 19.07 -3.29
N ASN A 390 8.29 19.85 -3.97
CA ASN A 390 8.38 21.30 -3.97
C ASN A 390 8.20 21.88 -2.57
N LYS A 391 7.30 21.31 -1.74
CA LYS A 391 7.14 21.74 -0.33
C LYS A 391 8.38 21.44 0.51
N ALA A 392 9.01 20.29 0.30
CA ALA A 392 10.28 19.95 0.95
C ALA A 392 11.40 20.90 0.51
N ASP A 393 11.54 21.13 -0.80
CA ASP A 393 12.57 22.00 -1.37
C ASP A 393 12.40 23.46 -0.96
N THR A 394 11.16 23.96 -0.92
CA THR A 394 10.82 25.29 -0.42
C THR A 394 11.27 25.43 1.04
N PHE A 395 10.90 24.48 1.90
CA PHE A 395 11.31 24.49 3.30
C PHE A 395 12.84 24.46 3.46
N ILE A 396 13.55 23.65 2.67
CA ILE A 396 15.02 23.59 2.69
C ILE A 396 15.61 24.95 2.27
N SER A 397 15.09 25.59 1.23
CA SER A 397 15.58 26.90 0.79
C SER A 397 15.31 28.01 1.81
N GLU A 398 14.12 28.08 2.38
CA GLU A 398 13.67 29.19 3.23
C GLU A 398 14.13 29.03 4.69
N ASN A 399 14.04 27.82 5.24
CA ASN A 399 14.30 27.56 6.66
C ASN A 399 15.70 26.98 6.92
N LEU A 400 16.27 26.26 5.95
CA LEU A 400 17.60 25.65 6.05
C LEU A 400 18.67 26.38 5.21
N ARG A 401 18.32 27.53 4.62
CA ARG A 401 19.19 28.38 3.78
C ARG A 401 19.81 27.65 2.57
N GLY A 402 19.19 26.55 2.13
CA GLY A 402 19.73 25.70 1.07
C GLY A 402 21.07 25.03 1.39
N GLN A 403 21.52 25.05 2.66
CA GLN A 403 22.80 24.45 3.06
C GLN A 403 22.66 22.95 3.32
N PRO A 404 23.75 22.17 3.16
CA PRO A 404 23.80 20.80 3.68
C PRO A 404 23.46 20.78 5.18
N PHE A 405 22.64 19.82 5.59
CA PHE A 405 22.14 19.74 6.96
C PHE A 405 22.17 18.32 7.51
N LEU A 406 22.24 18.25 8.84
CA LEU A 406 22.02 17.04 9.62
C LEU A 406 20.51 16.89 9.80
N GLY A 407 19.95 15.78 9.31
CA GLY A 407 18.56 15.42 9.55
C GLY A 407 18.48 14.48 10.74
N VAL A 408 17.55 14.73 11.66
CA VAL A 408 17.31 13.82 12.78
C VAL A 408 15.82 13.50 12.94
N HIS A 409 15.51 12.25 13.28
CA HIS A 409 14.15 11.84 13.60
C HIS A 409 14.05 11.35 15.05
N LEU A 410 13.16 11.98 15.81
CA LEU A 410 12.85 11.64 17.20
C LEU A 410 11.51 10.91 17.28
N ARG A 411 11.56 9.62 17.66
CA ARG A 411 10.36 8.81 17.90
C ARG A 411 10.03 8.84 19.39
N ASN A 412 9.24 9.83 19.81
CA ASN A 412 8.95 10.07 21.23
C ASN A 412 7.47 10.41 21.53
N ASN A 413 6.56 9.90 20.69
CA ASN A 413 5.12 10.05 20.92
C ASN A 413 4.67 9.28 22.17
N ARG A 414 3.51 9.62 22.74
CA ARG A 414 2.99 9.02 23.99
C ARG A 414 2.82 7.51 23.90
N ASP A 415 2.43 6.98 22.74
CA ASP A 415 2.31 5.53 22.50
C ASP A 415 3.69 4.82 22.50
N TRP A 416 4.76 5.60 22.29
CA TRP A 416 6.15 5.13 22.30
C TRP A 416 6.82 5.32 23.67
N VAL A 417 6.43 6.37 24.39
CA VAL A 417 7.00 6.79 25.67
C VAL A 417 5.90 6.98 26.69
N ASN A 418 5.87 6.13 27.71
CA ASN A 418 5.02 6.37 28.86
C ASN A 418 5.71 7.37 29.81
N HIS A 419 5.40 8.66 29.65
CA HIS A 419 5.93 9.76 30.49
C HIS A 419 5.64 9.57 32.00
N PHE A 420 4.68 8.70 32.36
CA PHE A 420 4.28 8.45 33.74
C PHE A 420 5.10 7.35 34.44
N SER A 421 5.92 6.58 33.71
CA SER A 421 6.71 5.50 34.31
C SER A 421 7.80 6.01 35.26
N PHE A 422 8.31 7.23 35.03
CA PHE A 422 9.35 7.80 35.90
C PHE A 422 8.78 8.26 37.26
N PHE A 423 7.52 8.70 37.31
CA PHE A 423 6.87 9.14 38.55
C PHE A 423 6.33 7.95 39.37
N CYS A 424 5.89 6.88 38.71
CA CYS A 424 5.36 5.71 39.40
C CYS A 424 6.44 4.80 40.01
N LEU A 425 7.71 4.91 39.57
CA LEU A 425 8.81 4.21 40.24
C LEU A 425 9.08 4.73 41.66
N LEU A 426 8.64 5.96 41.98
CA LEU A 426 8.81 6.61 43.28
C LEU A 426 7.62 6.42 44.23
N LEU A 427 6.47 5.97 43.73
CA LEU A 427 5.27 5.78 44.54
C LEU A 427 4.82 4.33 44.43
N SER A 428 5.21 3.55 45.43
CA SER A 428 4.77 2.17 45.69
C SER A 428 3.25 2.08 45.86
N LYS A 429 2.48 2.30 44.80
CA LYS A 429 1.04 2.07 44.76
C LYS A 429 0.72 1.01 43.72
N PRO A 430 0.16 -0.14 44.12
CA PRO A 430 -0.46 -1.06 43.17
C PRO A 430 -1.86 -0.51 42.82
N PHE A 431 -2.30 -0.85 41.61
CA PHE A 431 -3.62 -0.59 41.00
C PHE A 431 -3.83 0.72 40.23
N GLY A 432 -3.86 0.56 38.91
CA GLY A 432 -4.41 1.48 37.92
C GLY A 432 -3.79 1.24 36.55
N HIS A 433 -4.46 0.49 35.66
CA HIS A 433 -4.09 0.16 34.27
C HIS A 433 -3.04 1.11 33.63
N PHE A 434 -1.78 0.66 33.63
CA PHE A 434 -0.67 1.36 32.97
C PHE A 434 -0.57 0.89 31.52
N GLN A 435 -0.64 1.83 30.57
CA GLN A 435 -0.45 1.56 29.15
C GLN A 435 1.02 1.20 28.92
N PRO A 436 1.33 0.00 28.41
CA PRO A 436 2.69 -0.51 28.51
C PRO A 436 3.43 0.01 27.25
N ASN A 437 4.61 0.66 27.38
CA ASN A 437 5.29 1.33 26.25
C ASN A 437 5.91 0.28 25.29
N VAL A 438 5.95 0.57 23.98
CA VAL A 438 6.56 -0.36 22.98
C VAL A 438 7.93 -0.87 23.41
N CYS A 439 8.75 0.01 24.01
CA CYS A 439 10.11 -0.31 24.41
C CYS A 439 10.23 -1.30 25.59
N GLN A 440 9.19 -1.54 26.39
CA GLN A 440 9.26 -2.55 27.47
C GLN A 440 9.35 -3.98 26.93
N TYR A 441 8.94 -4.21 25.67
CA TYR A 441 8.94 -5.52 25.03
C TYR A 441 10.29 -5.86 24.41
N ILE A 442 11.30 -5.01 24.60
CA ILE A 442 12.65 -5.26 24.15
C ILE A 442 13.19 -6.52 24.83
N LYS A 443 13.46 -7.52 24.00
CA LYS A 443 14.16 -8.75 24.38
C LYS A 443 15.47 -8.83 23.59
N PRO A 444 16.58 -9.27 24.21
CA PRO A 444 17.82 -9.53 23.46
C PRO A 444 17.57 -10.56 22.35
N LYS A 445 18.17 -10.33 21.17
CA LYS A 445 18.02 -11.18 19.97
C LYS A 445 16.57 -11.42 19.51
N TRP A 446 15.70 -10.44 19.74
CA TRP A 446 14.33 -10.44 19.24
C TRP A 446 14.08 -9.16 18.44
N HIS A 447 13.58 -9.30 17.22
CA HIS A 447 13.32 -8.14 16.37
C HIS A 447 12.01 -7.49 16.78
N LEU A 448 12.04 -6.17 16.94
CA LEU A 448 10.84 -5.37 17.11
C LEU A 448 10.73 -4.41 15.93
N PHE A 449 9.58 -4.44 15.26
CA PHE A 449 9.29 -3.61 14.08
C PHE A 449 10.44 -3.65 13.06
N CYS A 450 10.93 -2.50 12.62
CA CYS A 450 11.97 -2.40 11.59
C CYS A 450 13.40 -2.49 12.15
N SER A 451 13.62 -3.00 13.35
CA SER A 451 14.95 -3.05 13.99
C SER A 451 16.04 -3.78 13.20
N SER A 452 15.66 -4.70 12.32
CA SER A 452 16.60 -5.35 11.39
C SER A 452 17.30 -4.36 10.45
N GLN A 453 16.74 -3.15 10.25
CA GLN A 453 17.38 -2.10 9.44
C GLN A 453 18.71 -1.59 10.01
N CYS A 454 18.93 -1.75 11.32
CA CYS A 454 20.21 -1.40 11.97
C CYS A 454 20.94 -2.61 12.53
N LEU A 455 20.22 -3.59 13.08
CA LEU A 455 20.83 -4.77 13.71
C LEU A 455 21.21 -5.85 12.69
N GLY A 456 20.69 -5.75 11.47
CA GLY A 456 20.78 -6.80 10.48
C GLY A 456 19.77 -7.93 10.73
N LYS A 457 19.63 -8.87 9.80
CA LYS A 457 18.58 -9.90 9.84
C LYS A 457 18.80 -10.94 10.95
N ASN A 458 20.06 -11.18 11.28
CA ASN A 458 20.50 -12.18 12.24
C ASN A 458 21.23 -11.53 13.43
N PHE A 459 21.01 -10.24 13.68
CA PHE A 459 21.70 -9.46 14.72
C PHE A 459 23.22 -9.35 14.50
N GLU A 460 23.65 -9.38 13.22
CA GLU A 460 25.06 -9.28 12.82
C GLU A 460 25.73 -7.97 13.24
N HIS A 461 24.97 -6.91 13.47
CA HIS A 461 25.52 -5.60 13.82
C HIS A 461 25.31 -5.23 15.31
N GLY A 462 24.64 -6.07 16.10
CA GLY A 462 24.44 -5.83 17.52
C GLY A 462 23.13 -6.43 18.04
N ILE A 463 22.79 -6.10 19.29
CA ILE A 463 21.57 -6.58 19.94
C ILE A 463 20.59 -5.43 20.21
N MET A 464 19.32 -5.78 20.40
CA MET A 464 18.29 -4.82 20.82
C MET A 464 18.62 -4.26 22.21
N THR A 465 18.58 -2.94 22.36
CA THR A 465 18.80 -2.22 23.63
C THR A 465 17.73 -1.16 23.84
N MET A 466 17.52 -0.76 25.09
CA MET A 466 16.60 0.34 25.42
C MET A 466 17.01 1.63 24.71
N GLU A 467 18.31 1.90 24.61
CA GLU A 467 18.85 3.11 23.96
C GLU A 467 18.52 3.17 22.45
N LEU A 468 18.45 2.03 21.76
CA LEU A 468 18.03 1.96 20.36
C LEU A 468 16.54 2.30 20.17
N CYS A 469 15.70 1.92 21.15
CA CYS A 469 14.26 2.15 21.11
C CYS A 469 13.88 3.55 21.58
N LEU A 470 14.41 3.96 22.73
CA LEU A 470 14.12 5.20 23.41
C LEU A 470 15.43 5.80 23.97
N PRO A 471 16.19 6.50 23.12
CA PRO A 471 17.43 7.13 23.54
C PRO A 471 17.18 8.25 24.55
N SER A 472 18.10 8.40 25.50
CA SER A 472 18.05 9.46 26.50
C SER A 472 18.31 10.84 25.87
N GLU A 473 17.80 11.90 26.51
CA GLU A 473 18.08 13.28 26.07
C GLU A 473 19.59 13.56 26.00
N GLU A 474 20.35 13.10 26.98
CA GLU A 474 21.82 13.25 27.02
C GLU A 474 22.50 12.58 25.83
N SER A 475 22.13 11.33 25.54
CA SER A 475 22.64 10.56 24.39
C SER A 475 22.30 11.21 23.05
N ILE A 476 21.05 11.67 22.87
CA ILE A 476 20.63 12.42 21.68
C ILE A 476 21.50 13.67 21.48
N LEU A 477 21.68 14.46 22.54
CA LEU A 477 22.47 15.70 22.48
C LEU A 477 23.96 15.42 22.22
N SER A 478 24.53 14.38 22.84
CA SER A 478 25.93 13.98 22.61
C SER A 478 26.15 13.54 21.17
N GLN A 479 25.32 12.61 20.67
CA GLN A 479 25.47 12.06 19.32
C GLN A 479 25.28 13.14 18.25
N VAL A 480 24.38 14.11 18.46
CA VAL A 480 24.22 15.26 17.56
C VAL A 480 25.46 16.18 17.56
N LYS A 481 26.03 16.48 18.74
CA LYS A 481 27.27 17.27 18.83
C LYS A 481 28.43 16.59 18.10
N GLU A 482 28.61 15.29 18.34
CA GLU A 482 29.65 14.48 17.70
C GLU A 482 29.46 14.42 16.18
N ALA A 483 28.24 14.21 15.71
CA ALA A 483 27.93 14.20 14.29
C ALA A 483 28.22 15.56 13.64
N ILE A 484 27.84 16.68 14.27
CA ILE A 484 28.13 18.03 13.78
C ILE A 484 29.62 18.31 13.77
N ALA A 485 30.35 17.97 14.84
CA ALA A 485 31.80 18.16 14.92
C ALA A 485 32.52 17.37 13.83
N ARG A 486 32.13 16.11 13.61
CA ARG A 486 32.71 15.22 12.58
C ARG A 486 32.40 15.67 11.15
N THR A 487 31.20 16.20 10.90
CA THR A 487 30.75 16.55 9.54
C THR A 487 30.96 18.02 9.17
N GLY A 488 31.17 18.90 10.15
CA GLY A 488 31.24 20.35 9.96
C GLY A 488 29.89 21.01 9.64
N LEU A 489 28.77 20.29 9.74
CA LEU A 489 27.45 20.80 9.40
C LEU A 489 27.00 21.89 10.36
N LYS A 490 26.44 22.99 9.83
CA LYS A 490 25.92 24.11 10.64
C LYS A 490 24.40 24.14 10.76
N VAL A 491 23.72 23.24 10.06
CA VAL A 491 22.25 23.20 10.02
C VAL A 491 21.74 21.85 10.54
N LEU A 492 20.78 21.90 11.47
CA LEU A 492 20.09 20.76 12.04
C LEU A 492 18.60 20.87 11.72
N PHE A 493 18.05 19.85 11.06
CA PHE A 493 16.62 19.69 10.86
C PHE A 493 16.09 18.55 11.74
N VAL A 494 15.07 18.83 12.54
CA VAL A 494 14.44 17.87 13.45
C VAL A 494 13.02 17.55 13.01
N ALA A 495 12.75 16.26 12.80
CA ALA A 495 11.41 15.71 12.63
C ALA A 495 11.00 14.93 13.88
N SER A 496 9.77 15.15 14.36
CA SER A 496 9.23 14.46 15.53
C SER A 496 7.71 14.48 15.53
N GLU A 497 7.08 13.43 16.04
CA GLU A 497 5.62 13.41 16.23
C GLU A 497 5.16 14.18 17.47
N TYR A 498 6.05 14.44 18.44
CA TYR A 498 5.67 15.06 19.71
C TYR A 498 6.67 16.13 20.15
N ASN A 499 7.84 15.73 20.68
CA ASN A 499 8.84 16.67 21.16
C ASN A 499 10.01 16.76 20.18
N HIS A 500 10.22 17.93 19.58
CA HIS A 500 11.34 18.21 18.66
C HIS A 500 12.63 18.64 19.39
N MET A 501 12.63 18.81 20.72
CA MET A 501 13.80 19.21 21.51
C MET A 501 14.52 20.49 21.02
N ILE A 502 13.78 21.39 20.37
CA ILE A 502 14.37 22.58 19.70
C ILE A 502 15.11 23.47 20.69
N ASN A 503 14.60 23.62 21.92
CA ASN A 503 15.24 24.44 22.94
C ASN A 503 16.59 23.84 23.36
N GLN A 504 16.63 22.54 23.65
CA GLN A 504 17.84 21.82 24.02
C GLN A 504 18.88 21.87 22.89
N PHE A 505 18.47 21.62 21.64
CA PHE A 505 19.36 21.74 20.49
C PHE A 505 19.88 23.17 20.28
N THR A 506 19.04 24.19 20.49
CA THR A 506 19.46 25.60 20.33
C THR A 506 20.45 26.02 21.42
N GLN A 507 20.39 25.43 22.61
CA GLN A 507 21.38 25.67 23.67
C GLN A 507 22.75 25.11 23.31
N ILE A 508 22.81 23.91 22.72
CA ILE A 508 24.08 23.27 22.34
C ILE A 508 24.60 23.70 20.97
N LEU A 509 23.75 24.29 20.12
CA LEU A 509 24.08 24.79 18.79
C LEU A 509 23.57 26.24 18.64
N PRO A 510 24.23 27.21 19.29
CA PRO A 510 23.72 28.58 19.35
C PRO A 510 23.75 29.29 17.99
N LYS A 511 22.69 30.02 17.67
CA LYS A 511 22.61 30.82 16.42
C LYS A 511 23.75 31.83 16.27
N LYS A 512 24.24 32.39 17.39
CA LYS A 512 25.40 33.31 17.44
C LYS A 512 26.70 32.69 16.91
N GLU A 513 26.82 31.36 16.94
CA GLU A 513 27.97 30.60 16.42
C GLU A 513 27.73 30.11 14.98
N GLY A 514 26.70 30.64 14.31
CA GLY A 514 26.36 30.34 12.93
C GLY A 514 25.46 29.12 12.74
N TYR A 515 25.01 28.46 13.81
CA TYR A 515 24.14 27.30 13.70
C TYR A 515 22.69 27.66 13.39
N THR A 516 21.99 26.77 12.68
CA THR A 516 20.55 26.85 12.42
C THR A 516 19.88 25.56 12.87
N VAL A 517 18.97 25.64 13.83
CA VAL A 517 18.15 24.52 14.30
C VAL A 517 16.71 24.77 13.85
N ALA A 518 16.14 23.85 13.09
CA ALA A 518 14.81 24.02 12.51
C ALA A 518 13.95 22.77 12.68
N ARG A 519 12.65 23.01 12.87
CA ARG A 519 11.58 22.02 12.68
C ARG A 519 10.52 22.60 11.77
N ARG A 520 9.67 21.74 11.24
CA ARG A 520 8.49 22.18 10.50
C ARG A 520 7.29 22.36 11.43
N TYR A 521 6.46 23.37 11.16
CA TYR A 521 5.19 23.59 11.84
C TYR A 521 4.13 24.11 10.86
N PRO A 522 2.94 23.47 10.75
CA PRO A 522 2.62 22.15 11.30
C PRO A 522 3.49 21.05 10.66
N ASP A 523 3.82 20.01 11.43
CA ASP A 523 4.68 18.92 10.99
C ASP A 523 3.86 17.86 10.22
N HIS A 524 3.72 18.03 8.90
CA HIS A 524 3.17 16.96 8.05
C HIS A 524 4.24 15.91 7.73
N ALA A 525 3.98 14.68 8.16
CA ALA A 525 4.93 13.59 8.19
C ALA A 525 5.62 13.32 6.84
N GLN A 526 4.88 13.31 5.73
CA GLN A 526 5.39 12.99 4.38
C GLN A 526 6.39 14.02 3.86
N ILE A 527 6.15 15.30 4.13
CA ILE A 527 7.09 16.36 3.74
C ILE A 527 8.34 16.29 4.61
N SER A 528 8.20 15.96 5.91
CA SER A 528 9.35 15.76 6.79
C SER A 528 10.18 14.54 6.37
N LEU A 529 9.56 13.45 5.92
CA LEU A 529 10.26 12.32 5.28
C LEU A 529 11.04 12.76 4.03
N ALA A 530 10.41 13.55 3.15
CA ALA A 530 11.07 14.06 1.95
C ALA A 530 12.25 14.99 2.26
N ILE A 531 12.16 15.82 3.31
CA ILE A 531 13.27 16.65 3.80
C ILE A 531 14.38 15.75 4.37
N LEU A 532 14.06 14.83 5.29
CA LEU A 532 15.05 13.94 5.91
C LEU A 532 15.82 13.11 4.87
N ALA A 533 15.15 12.66 3.81
CA ALA A 533 15.80 11.92 2.72
C ALA A 533 16.87 12.74 2.01
N LYS A 534 16.74 14.08 1.95
CA LYS A 534 17.70 15.01 1.32
C LYS A 534 18.85 15.46 2.25
N SER A 535 18.84 15.05 3.53
CA SER A 535 19.89 15.43 4.48
C SER A 535 21.28 14.90 4.10
N LYS A 536 22.35 15.58 4.50
CA LYS A 536 23.73 15.10 4.23
C LYS A 536 24.05 13.87 5.08
N LEU A 537 23.63 13.89 6.33
CA LEU A 537 23.65 12.77 7.28
C LEU A 537 22.27 12.69 7.94
N PHE A 538 21.79 11.47 8.15
CA PHE A 538 20.52 11.21 8.83
C PHE A 538 20.76 10.38 10.08
N ILE A 539 20.29 10.83 11.25
CA ILE A 539 20.31 10.05 12.50
C ILE A 539 18.88 9.74 12.91
N CYS A 540 18.57 8.47 13.17
CA CYS A 540 17.19 8.05 13.32
C CYS A 540 16.98 6.89 14.29
N ASN A 541 15.70 6.64 14.59
CA ASN A 541 15.31 5.52 15.44
C ASN A 541 15.35 4.20 14.65
N CYS A 542 16.02 3.18 15.19
CA CYS A 542 16.20 1.90 14.50
C CYS A 542 14.91 1.07 14.38
N LEU A 543 13.97 1.20 15.33
CA LEU A 543 12.77 0.37 15.33
C LEU A 543 11.65 0.97 14.48
N SER A 544 11.69 2.27 14.24
CA SER A 544 10.60 2.97 13.58
C SER A 544 10.46 2.59 12.10
N SER A 545 9.26 2.17 11.69
CA SER A 545 8.91 1.98 10.27
C SER A 545 8.85 3.30 9.49
N PHE A 546 8.67 4.42 10.19
CA PHE A 546 8.72 5.76 9.59
C PHE A 546 10.12 6.11 9.10
N THR A 547 11.15 5.79 9.88
CA THR A 547 12.56 6.04 9.53
C THR A 547 13.06 5.03 8.50
N ALA A 548 12.56 3.80 8.54
CA ALA A 548 12.90 2.75 7.57
C ALA A 548 12.64 3.19 6.12
N MET A 549 11.57 3.95 5.88
CA MET A 549 11.29 4.54 4.58
C MET A 549 12.39 5.51 4.13
N VAL A 550 12.83 6.41 5.02
CA VAL A 550 13.91 7.35 4.73
C VAL A 550 15.22 6.62 4.50
N LYS A 551 15.56 5.67 5.39
CA LYS A 551 16.77 4.85 5.29
C LYS A 551 16.85 4.16 3.93
N ARG A 552 15.80 3.43 3.52
CA ARG A 552 15.78 2.76 2.21
C ARG A 552 15.90 3.72 1.04
N GLN A 553 15.24 4.87 1.09
CA GLN A 553 15.39 5.89 0.05
C GLN A 553 16.84 6.40 -0.04
N ARG A 554 17.51 6.56 1.11
CA ARG A 554 18.90 7.01 1.20
C ARG A 554 19.90 5.94 0.76
N ASP A 555 19.64 4.67 1.07
CA ASP A 555 20.46 3.54 0.62
C ASP A 555 20.53 3.47 -0.90
N LEU A 556 19.38 3.65 -1.57
CA LEU A 556 19.30 3.71 -3.03
C LEU A 556 20.09 4.89 -3.63
N GLN A 557 20.40 5.91 -2.82
CA GLN A 557 21.16 7.10 -3.21
C GLN A 557 22.61 7.07 -2.71
N GLY A 558 23.02 6.02 -1.98
CA GLY A 558 24.33 5.96 -1.34
C GLY A 558 24.56 7.02 -0.26
N LEU A 559 23.49 7.49 0.40
CA LEU A 559 23.59 8.52 1.44
C LEU A 559 23.69 7.90 2.85
N PRO A 560 24.56 8.43 3.73
CA PRO A 560 24.85 7.81 5.02
C PRO A 560 23.67 7.97 6.00
N THR A 561 23.42 6.94 6.79
CA THR A 561 22.41 6.95 7.87
C THR A 561 22.98 6.29 9.11
N GLU A 562 22.67 6.86 10.26
CA GLU A 562 23.08 6.43 11.58
C GLU A 562 21.86 6.23 12.48
N PHE A 563 22.04 5.48 13.55
CA PHE A 563 20.97 5.16 14.49
C PHE A 563 21.31 5.64 15.90
N TRP A 564 20.27 6.06 16.64
CA TRP A 564 20.41 6.41 18.05
C TRP A 564 20.91 5.22 18.86
N GLY A 565 21.81 5.45 19.81
CA GLY A 565 22.29 4.38 20.70
C GLY A 565 23.12 3.30 20.02
N PHE A 566 23.47 3.49 18.74
CA PHE A 566 24.26 2.55 17.96
C PHE A 566 25.70 3.04 17.86
N ASN A 567 26.66 2.16 18.15
CA ASN A 567 28.07 2.55 18.20
C ASN A 567 28.67 2.54 16.78
N ASN A 568 28.55 3.68 16.09
CA ASN A 568 28.92 3.84 14.67
C ASN A 568 30.44 3.75 14.38
N THR A 569 31.27 3.48 15.40
CA THR A 569 32.73 3.40 15.29
C THR A 569 33.24 2.03 14.85
N GLN A 570 32.46 0.95 15.00
CA GLN A 570 32.92 -0.41 14.65
C GLN A 570 32.66 -0.81 13.20
N THR A 571 31.67 -0.23 12.52
CA THR A 571 31.29 -0.63 11.16
C THR A 571 32.28 -0.25 10.07
N LYS A 572 33.18 0.72 10.31
CA LYS A 572 34.21 1.09 9.33
C LYS A 572 35.36 0.08 9.17
N GLN A 573 35.53 -0.85 10.11
CA GLN A 573 36.65 -1.80 10.05
C GLN A 573 36.39 -3.06 9.19
N HIS A 574 35.15 -3.29 8.74
CA HIS A 574 34.81 -4.50 7.98
C HIS A 574 34.60 -4.28 6.47
N ASP A 575 34.53 -3.04 6.00
CA ASP A 575 34.38 -2.71 4.57
C ASP A 575 35.74 -2.45 3.87
N GLU A 576 36.86 -2.53 4.60
CA GLU A 576 38.23 -2.48 4.07
C GLU A 576 38.98 -3.78 4.38
N LEU A 577 38.51 -4.93 3.89
CA LEU A 577 39.30 -6.17 3.82
C LEU A 577 38.96 -6.99 2.57
#